data_AF-A0A5F8GRP5-F1
#
_entry.id   AF-A0A5F8GRP5-F1
#
_cell.length_a   1.000
_cell.length_b   1.000
_cell.length_c   1.000
_cell.angle_alpha   90.00
_cell.angle_beta   90.00
_cell.angle_gamma   90.00
#
_symmetry.space_group_name_H-M   'P 1'
#
loop_
_entity.id
_entity.type
_entity.pdbx_description
1 polymer ?
#
loop_
_entity_poly.entity_id
_entity_poly.type
_entity_poly.pdbx_seq_one_letter_code
_entity_poly.pdbx_strand_id
1 'polypeptide(L)'
;MRLNRLQFWGFNWLPVFVLLVPAPCKSASNKSSIFCTREYTVRTGKIHYVEIGGHENLLYYAYDKPIILVHPCHSHIALFLGKTVFLTTNYFESSLKPLFAPRSLQAELLQGNFDKTMHILDMSDTLHLYGVMVPQPTQNPIPIITISNPHSLGLKLKMYEDGYTYDGNIKFKINITLMQQYLSGKAHDSFISNIKVPSLSTITLDLIDRGLSCIDLQPPTGLISIGCNWAKKIIIRNTLNACTKDILTPVELQKNYTYILEKGTYDPSFNSRLRLDLQDQAVIYDYEELGCPQLVYFNNPWKPVIELWEGSRFVEVVTTEFVLMEKNGMHTYNYSKNVGGANCKSQAQNWTSVMAASTTKNYLAWTREIYVTCHELNHSIPLLWPDLEYQILGGRTDNSIIFQERNGFYIFHLTIVDPFYSYCDLTTSFAIYVYGAFPQRLLPDYPLALLVMLSMLFILWLGYVIPKLSSTEKGRVIIGFFQELWNPFMKREKRKRPSHR
;
A
#
# COMPACT_ATOMS: atom_id res chain seq x y z
N MET A 1 -58.92 27.55 -18.42
CA MET A 1 -58.77 28.63 -17.40
C MET A 1 -57.50 28.35 -16.61
N ARG A 2 -56.57 29.32 -16.60
CA ARG A 2 -55.40 29.49 -15.70
C ARG A 2 -54.29 28.42 -15.59
N LEU A 3 -53.11 28.85 -16.06
CA LEU A 3 -51.74 28.66 -15.56
C LEU A 3 -51.54 27.88 -14.24
N ASN A 4 -50.52 27.01 -14.17
CA ASN A 4 -49.20 27.38 -13.62
C ASN A 4 -48.14 26.24 -13.62
N ARG A 5 -46.89 26.66 -13.86
CA ARG A 5 -45.58 26.14 -13.38
C ARG A 5 -45.15 24.70 -13.70
N LEU A 6 -44.30 24.59 -14.72
CA LEU A 6 -43.18 23.65 -14.77
C LEU A 6 -42.12 24.07 -13.73
N GLN A 7 -41.69 23.12 -12.90
CA GLN A 7 -40.51 23.22 -12.05
C GLN A 7 -39.68 21.95 -12.29
N PHE A 8 -38.82 21.97 -13.31
CA PHE A 8 -37.80 20.95 -13.50
C PHE A 8 -36.58 21.32 -12.64
N TRP A 9 -36.28 20.46 -11.67
CA TRP A 9 -35.02 20.48 -10.92
C TRP A 9 -33.91 19.93 -11.81
N GLY A 10 -33.10 20.81 -12.38
CA GLY A 10 -31.84 20.45 -13.02
C GLY A 10 -30.70 20.52 -12.02
N PHE A 11 -30.20 19.36 -11.56
CA PHE A 11 -28.94 19.26 -10.83
C PHE A 11 -27.78 19.56 -11.79
N ASN A 12 -27.34 20.82 -11.83
CA ASN A 12 -26.14 21.23 -12.55
C ASN A 12 -24.91 21.07 -11.65
N TRP A 13 -24.01 20.17 -12.08
CA TRP A 13 -22.69 19.93 -11.50
C TRP A 13 -21.76 21.10 -11.84
N LEU A 14 -21.34 21.88 -10.84
CA LEU A 14 -20.48 23.06 -10.99
C LEU A 14 -19.20 22.91 -10.15
N PRO A 15 -17.99 22.98 -10.76
CA PRO A 15 -16.76 23.24 -10.03
C PRO A 15 -16.38 24.75 -10.11
N VAL A 16 -15.61 25.19 -9.12
CA VAL A 16 -15.34 26.60 -8.74
C VAL A 16 -14.14 27.23 -9.48
N PHE A 17 -14.22 28.52 -9.87
CA PHE A 17 -13.10 29.37 -10.35
C PHE A 17 -13.12 30.83 -9.87
N VAL A 18 -11.92 31.45 -9.79
CA VAL A 18 -11.61 32.81 -9.25
C VAL A 18 -10.81 33.68 -10.25
N LEU A 19 -11.10 34.99 -10.25
CA LEU A 19 -10.57 36.08 -11.10
C LEU A 19 -9.22 36.69 -10.63
N LEU A 20 -8.49 37.41 -11.50
CA LEU A 20 -7.13 37.97 -11.31
C LEU A 20 -7.15 39.46 -11.72
N VAL A 21 -6.53 40.33 -10.91
CA VAL A 21 -6.32 41.75 -11.19
C VAL A 21 -4.84 42.06 -10.96
N PRO A 22 -4.15 42.80 -11.85
CA PRO A 22 -2.75 43.17 -11.62
C PRO A 22 -2.65 44.30 -10.58
N ALA A 23 -1.79 44.14 -9.58
CA ALA A 23 -1.41 45.20 -8.66
C ALA A 23 -0.02 45.75 -9.03
N PRO A 24 0.17 47.08 -9.14
CA PRO A 24 1.48 47.66 -9.44
C PRO A 24 2.38 47.68 -8.19
N CYS A 25 3.63 47.23 -8.34
CA CYS A 25 4.67 47.40 -7.32
C CYS A 25 5.22 48.83 -7.33
N LYS A 26 5.33 49.42 -6.13
CA LYS A 26 6.04 50.67 -5.88
C LYS A 26 7.56 50.48 -6.04
N SER A 27 8.18 51.44 -6.71
CA SER A 27 9.63 51.56 -6.91
C SER A 27 10.36 51.90 -5.60
N ALA A 28 11.46 51.19 -5.32
CA ALA A 28 12.53 51.65 -4.45
C ALA A 28 13.85 51.50 -5.21
N SER A 29 14.60 52.60 -5.32
CA SER A 29 15.92 52.67 -5.95
C SER A 29 16.96 51.85 -5.16
N ASN A 30 17.82 51.08 -5.82
CA ASN A 30 19.21 51.46 -6.12
C ASN A 30 19.96 50.31 -6.82
N LYS A 31 21.03 50.66 -7.53
CA LYS A 31 21.89 49.79 -8.36
C LYS A 31 22.43 48.55 -7.64
N SER A 32 22.02 47.38 -8.12
CA SER A 32 22.82 46.16 -8.30
C SER A 32 21.98 45.21 -9.16
N SER A 33 22.61 44.38 -10.01
CA SER A 33 21.94 43.42 -10.89
C SER A 33 21.06 42.45 -10.09
N ILE A 34 19.81 42.80 -9.89
CA ILE A 34 18.78 41.93 -9.34
C ILE A 34 18.18 41.20 -10.54
N PHE A 35 18.48 39.91 -10.68
CA PHE A 35 17.61 39.01 -11.41
C PHE A 35 16.26 39.02 -10.70
N CYS A 36 15.37 39.92 -11.11
CA CYS A 36 13.98 39.91 -10.68
C CYS A 36 13.32 38.71 -11.36
N THR A 37 13.43 37.52 -10.77
CA THR A 37 12.53 36.42 -11.09
C THR A 37 11.12 36.87 -10.74
N ARG A 38 10.35 37.33 -11.74
CA ARG A 38 8.93 37.59 -11.58
C ARG A 38 8.23 36.24 -11.44
N GLU A 39 7.66 35.98 -10.27
CA GLU A 39 6.77 34.84 -10.08
C GLU A 39 5.39 35.19 -10.64
N TYR A 40 4.92 34.40 -11.60
CA TYR A 40 3.59 34.51 -12.16
C TYR A 40 2.71 33.37 -11.62
N THR A 41 1.52 33.71 -11.15
CA THR A 41 0.52 32.74 -10.69
C THR A 41 -0.21 32.12 -11.88
N VAL A 42 -0.10 30.79 -12.04
CA VAL A 42 -0.75 30.03 -13.13
C VAL A 42 -2.16 29.61 -12.71
N ARG A 43 -3.14 29.75 -13.62
CA ARG A 43 -4.54 29.33 -13.37
C ARG A 43 -4.80 27.89 -13.77
N THR A 44 -5.75 27.26 -13.09
CA THR A 44 -6.09 25.84 -13.25
C THR A 44 -7.60 25.60 -13.43
N GLY A 45 -8.24 25.90 -14.58
CA GLY A 45 -9.43 25.12 -15.03
C GLY A 45 -10.44 25.71 -16.04
N LYS A 46 -11.64 25.09 -16.07
CA LYS A 46 -12.52 24.72 -17.20
C LYS A 46 -13.02 25.83 -18.16
N ILE A 47 -13.02 25.48 -19.44
CA ILE A 47 -13.47 26.27 -20.60
C ILE A 47 -14.99 26.53 -20.51
N HIS A 48 -15.37 27.80 -20.48
CA HIS A 48 -16.65 28.29 -21.00
C HIS A 48 -16.32 29.07 -22.27
N TYR A 49 -17.12 28.85 -23.32
CA TYR A 49 -17.10 29.70 -24.49
C TYR A 49 -17.54 31.09 -24.07
N VAL A 50 -16.56 31.96 -23.81
CA VAL A 50 -16.79 33.39 -23.72
C VAL A 50 -16.78 33.88 -25.16
N GLU A 51 -17.90 34.40 -25.64
CA GLU A 51 -17.90 35.29 -26.80
C GLU A 51 -17.13 36.55 -26.39
N ILE A 52 -15.82 36.55 -26.63
CA ILE A 52 -14.98 37.72 -26.44
C ILE A 52 -15.07 38.55 -27.71
N GLY A 53 -15.92 39.58 -27.68
CA GLY A 53 -15.87 40.69 -28.61
C GLY A 53 -14.51 41.39 -28.51
N GLY A 54 -13.61 41.09 -29.43
CA GLY A 54 -12.30 41.70 -29.57
C GLY A 54 -11.91 41.74 -31.03
N HIS A 55 -11.47 42.91 -31.50
CA HIS A 55 -11.33 43.33 -32.90
C HIS A 55 -10.87 42.20 -33.84
N GLU A 56 -11.81 41.76 -34.67
CA GLU A 56 -11.62 40.72 -35.67
C GLU A 56 -10.99 41.36 -36.94
N ASN A 57 -9.87 40.81 -37.41
CA ASN A 57 -9.23 41.30 -38.64
C ASN A 57 -10.04 40.84 -39.85
N LEU A 58 -10.55 41.79 -40.63
CA LEU A 58 -11.40 41.54 -41.80
C LEU A 58 -10.58 40.84 -42.91
N LEU A 59 -11.02 39.67 -43.38
CA LEU A 59 -10.38 39.06 -44.57
C LEU A 59 -10.71 39.89 -45.81
N TYR A 60 -9.68 40.16 -46.61
CA TYR A 60 -9.78 40.82 -47.91
C TYR A 60 -9.09 39.98 -48.98
N TYR A 61 -9.61 40.07 -50.19
CA TYR A 61 -9.00 39.47 -51.37
C TYR A 61 -7.85 40.36 -51.85
N ALA A 62 -6.66 39.78 -52.02
CA ALA A 62 -5.42 40.53 -52.27
C ALA A 62 -5.34 41.17 -53.68
N TYR A 63 -6.24 40.80 -54.59
CA TYR A 63 -6.23 41.28 -55.97
C TYR A 63 -7.37 42.27 -56.23
N ASP A 64 -7.12 43.24 -57.11
CA ASP A 64 -8.04 44.36 -57.38
C ASP A 64 -9.36 43.94 -58.03
N LYS A 65 -9.43 42.76 -58.64
CA LYS A 65 -10.63 42.26 -59.32
C LYS A 65 -11.37 41.29 -58.41
N PRO A 66 -12.61 41.59 -57.98
CA PRO A 66 -13.35 40.66 -57.16
C PRO A 66 -13.69 39.37 -57.94
N ILE A 67 -13.64 38.23 -57.26
CA ILE A 67 -13.97 36.93 -57.82
C ILE A 67 -15.14 36.31 -57.04
N ILE A 68 -16.07 35.67 -57.75
CA ILE A 68 -17.12 34.87 -57.15
C ILE A 68 -16.83 33.41 -57.46
N LEU A 69 -16.70 32.60 -56.41
CA LEU A 69 -16.58 31.15 -56.52
C LEU A 69 -17.93 30.53 -56.15
N VAL A 70 -18.64 30.02 -57.15
CA VAL A 70 -19.94 29.35 -56.96
C VAL A 70 -19.71 27.87 -56.68
N HIS A 71 -20.42 27.31 -55.70
CA HIS A 71 -20.31 25.90 -55.38
C HIS A 71 -20.78 25.05 -56.57
N PRO A 72 -19.97 24.07 -57.06
CA PRO A 72 -20.23 23.37 -58.31
C PRO A 72 -21.58 22.64 -58.37
N CYS A 73 -22.08 22.17 -57.22
CA CYS A 73 -23.32 21.40 -57.13
C CYS A 73 -24.50 22.21 -56.57
N HIS A 74 -24.25 23.41 -56.03
CA HIS A 74 -25.24 24.16 -55.26
C HIS A 74 -25.12 25.66 -55.57
N SER A 75 -25.82 26.12 -56.61
CA SER A 75 -25.75 27.49 -57.12
C SER A 75 -26.13 28.58 -56.09
N HIS A 76 -26.84 28.22 -55.01
CA HIS A 76 -27.20 29.13 -53.93
C HIS A 76 -26.03 29.43 -52.98
N ILE A 77 -24.96 28.62 -53.02
CA ILE A 77 -23.76 28.79 -52.22
C ILE A 77 -22.66 29.41 -53.08
N ALA A 78 -22.16 30.58 -52.66
CA ALA A 78 -21.05 31.25 -53.34
C ALA A 78 -20.17 32.02 -52.36
N LEU A 79 -18.87 32.02 -52.63
CA LEU A 79 -17.88 32.80 -51.90
C LEU A 79 -17.52 34.05 -52.70
N PHE A 80 -17.76 35.23 -52.12
CA PHE A 80 -17.35 36.50 -52.71
C PHE A 80 -15.97 36.89 -52.17
N LEU A 81 -15.01 37.02 -53.07
CA LEU A 81 -13.63 37.42 -52.79
C LEU A 81 -13.42 38.84 -53.30
N GLY A 82 -13.59 39.85 -52.45
CA GLY A 82 -13.36 41.27 -52.77
C GLY A 82 -12.69 42.02 -51.62
N LYS A 83 -12.92 43.34 -51.50
CA LYS A 83 -12.43 44.16 -50.36
C LYS A 83 -12.85 43.58 -49.00
N THR A 84 -13.97 42.87 -48.98
CA THR A 84 -14.46 42.09 -47.85
C THR A 84 -14.79 40.69 -48.36
N VAL A 85 -14.32 39.65 -47.68
CA VAL A 85 -14.62 38.25 -48.04
C VAL A 85 -15.85 37.78 -47.28
N PHE A 86 -16.87 37.26 -47.96
CA PHE A 86 -18.08 36.73 -47.32
C PHE A 86 -18.71 35.58 -48.12
N LEU A 87 -19.42 34.70 -47.42
CA LEU A 87 -20.10 33.54 -47.96
C LEU A 87 -21.61 33.80 -48.03
N THR A 88 -22.23 33.54 -49.16
CA THR A 88 -23.69 33.45 -49.29
C THR A 88 -24.13 32.00 -49.34
N THR A 89 -25.29 31.70 -48.77
CA THR A 89 -25.99 30.42 -48.90
C THR A 89 -27.38 30.56 -49.53
N ASN A 90 -27.77 31.77 -49.94
CA ASN A 90 -29.09 32.07 -50.49
C ASN A 90 -29.02 33.15 -51.59
N TYR A 91 -28.12 33.00 -52.57
CA TYR A 91 -28.02 33.93 -53.71
C TYR A 91 -27.82 35.41 -53.31
N PHE A 92 -27.13 35.67 -52.20
CA PHE A 92 -26.85 36.99 -51.64
C PHE A 92 -28.08 37.72 -51.08
N GLU A 93 -29.21 37.05 -50.88
CA GLU A 93 -30.37 37.62 -50.19
C GLU A 93 -30.08 37.90 -48.70
N SER A 94 -29.19 37.11 -48.08
CA SER A 94 -28.53 37.48 -46.83
C SER A 94 -27.02 37.22 -46.94
N SER A 95 -26.22 38.15 -46.42
CA SER A 95 -24.78 37.97 -46.29
C SER A 95 -24.47 37.62 -44.85
N LEU A 96 -23.80 36.48 -44.63
CA LEU A 96 -23.11 36.26 -43.36
C LEU A 96 -21.99 37.32 -43.28
N LYS A 97 -21.94 38.05 -42.17
CA LYS A 97 -20.94 39.09 -41.87
C LYS A 97 -19.53 38.61 -42.24
N PRO A 98 -18.63 39.53 -42.62
CA PRO A 98 -17.37 39.20 -43.29
C PRO A 98 -16.61 38.10 -42.56
N LEU A 99 -16.05 37.17 -43.33
CA LEU A 99 -15.21 36.11 -42.80
C LEU A 99 -13.99 36.77 -42.14
N PHE A 100 -13.81 36.51 -40.86
CA PHE A 100 -12.70 37.08 -40.09
C PHE A 100 -11.50 36.16 -40.14
N ALA A 101 -10.31 36.76 -40.21
CA ALA A 101 -9.06 36.04 -40.05
C ALA A 101 -8.99 35.60 -38.59
N PRO A 102 -8.88 34.31 -38.30
CA PRO A 102 -8.68 33.88 -36.93
C PRO A 102 -7.36 34.40 -36.36
N ARG A 103 -7.31 34.61 -35.04
CA ARG A 103 -6.10 35.10 -34.34
C ARG A 103 -4.89 34.23 -34.68
N SER A 104 -3.74 34.85 -34.92
CA SER A 104 -2.46 34.18 -35.16
C SER A 104 -1.99 33.37 -33.95
N LEU A 105 -1.20 32.32 -34.19
CA LEU A 105 -0.65 31.43 -33.16
C LEU A 105 0.00 32.23 -32.02
N GLN A 106 -0.39 31.95 -30.78
CA GLN A 106 0.07 32.76 -29.66
C GLN A 106 1.45 32.37 -29.12
N ALA A 107 1.95 31.18 -29.45
CA ALA A 107 3.25 30.68 -29.00
C ALA A 107 4.08 30.10 -30.14
N GLU A 108 5.40 30.21 -30.02
CA GLU A 108 6.39 29.60 -30.91
C GLU A 108 6.77 28.20 -30.44
N LEU A 109 6.82 28.00 -29.13
CA LEU A 109 7.25 26.76 -28.52
C LEU A 109 6.36 26.41 -27.33
N LEU A 110 5.91 25.15 -27.29
CA LEU A 110 5.28 24.54 -26.13
C LEU A 110 5.81 23.13 -25.96
N GLN A 111 6.51 22.86 -24.86
CA GLN A 111 7.10 21.55 -24.57
C GLN A 111 6.93 21.21 -23.09
N GLY A 112 6.92 19.91 -22.78
CA GLY A 112 6.89 19.41 -21.41
C GLY A 112 7.81 18.20 -21.27
N ASN A 113 8.47 18.05 -20.12
CA ASN A 113 9.28 16.86 -19.82
C ASN A 113 8.45 15.58 -19.64
N PHE A 114 7.12 15.73 -19.62
CA PHE A 114 6.14 14.68 -19.47
C PHE A 114 5.47 14.30 -20.80
N ASP A 115 5.88 14.91 -21.92
CA ASP A 115 5.25 14.62 -23.20
C ASP A 115 5.48 13.17 -23.61
N LYS A 116 4.37 12.45 -23.84
CA LYS A 116 4.34 11.03 -24.27
C LYS A 116 5.05 10.07 -23.30
N THR A 117 5.20 10.46 -22.03
CA THR A 117 5.75 9.60 -20.97
C THR A 117 4.67 9.20 -19.97
N MET A 118 4.87 8.04 -19.34
CA MET A 118 4.10 7.60 -18.19
C MET A 118 4.93 7.81 -16.92
N HIS A 119 4.33 8.43 -15.90
CA HIS A 119 4.91 8.58 -14.58
C HIS A 119 4.05 7.85 -13.55
N ILE A 120 4.70 7.29 -12.54
CA ILE A 120 4.03 6.62 -11.42
C ILE A 120 4.11 7.54 -10.21
N LEU A 121 3.00 7.67 -9.51
CA LEU A 121 2.89 8.41 -8.25
C LEU A 121 2.32 7.46 -7.20
N ASP A 122 3.17 7.00 -6.28
CA ASP A 122 2.73 6.21 -5.14
C ASP A 122 2.27 7.12 -3.99
N MET A 123 1.76 6.52 -2.93
CA MET A 123 1.34 7.20 -1.72
C MET A 123 2.49 8.02 -1.12
N SER A 124 2.19 9.25 -0.68
CA SER A 124 3.15 10.22 -0.13
C SER A 124 4.26 10.70 -1.07
N ASP A 125 4.36 10.17 -2.28
CA ASP A 125 5.31 10.65 -3.28
C ASP A 125 4.88 12.02 -3.82
N THR A 126 5.86 12.84 -4.20
CA THR A 126 5.65 14.09 -4.92
C THR A 126 6.38 14.06 -6.25
N LEU A 127 5.64 14.22 -7.34
CA LEU A 127 6.19 14.21 -8.70
C LEU A 127 6.40 15.64 -9.20
N HIS A 128 7.63 15.94 -9.62
CA HIS A 128 8.00 17.23 -10.17
C HIS A 128 8.17 17.13 -11.69
N LEU A 129 7.32 17.87 -12.40
CA LEU A 129 7.33 18.00 -13.86
C LEU A 129 7.57 19.46 -14.23
N TYR A 130 7.95 19.72 -15.46
CA TYR A 130 8.06 21.09 -15.96
C TYR A 130 7.66 21.21 -17.43
N GLY A 131 7.07 22.36 -17.75
CA GLY A 131 6.80 22.82 -19.10
C GLY A 131 7.66 24.02 -19.47
N VAL A 132 7.91 24.20 -20.76
CA VAL A 132 8.57 25.35 -21.35
C VAL A 132 7.66 25.96 -22.39
N MET A 133 7.46 27.28 -22.30
CA MET A 133 6.66 28.07 -23.23
C MET A 133 7.47 29.25 -23.74
N VAL A 134 7.48 29.46 -25.05
CA VAL A 134 7.99 30.69 -25.68
C VAL A 134 6.83 31.32 -26.46
N PRO A 135 6.33 32.49 -26.04
CA PRO A 135 5.25 33.18 -26.74
C PRO A 135 5.76 33.83 -28.03
N GLN A 136 4.86 34.13 -28.96
CA GLN A 136 5.22 34.98 -30.10
C GLN A 136 5.51 36.42 -29.63
N PRO A 137 6.38 37.16 -30.32
CA PRO A 137 6.61 38.59 -30.07
C PRO A 137 5.28 39.33 -30.02
N THR A 138 5.12 40.23 -29.04
CA THR A 138 3.89 41.03 -28.79
C THR A 138 2.65 40.27 -28.30
N GLN A 139 2.72 38.95 -28.13
CA GLN A 139 1.65 38.14 -27.57
C GLN A 139 1.96 37.69 -26.13
N ASN A 140 0.93 37.61 -25.29
CA ASN A 140 1.02 37.11 -23.92
C ASN A 140 0.02 35.96 -23.70
N PRO A 141 0.29 34.76 -24.26
CA PRO A 141 -0.57 33.61 -24.05
C PRO A 141 -0.61 33.20 -22.58
N ILE A 142 -1.77 32.72 -22.15
CA ILE A 142 -1.96 32.20 -20.79
C ILE A 142 -1.89 30.67 -20.86
N PRO A 143 -0.85 30.02 -20.28
CA PRO A 143 -0.80 28.58 -20.23
C PRO A 143 -1.87 28.01 -19.30
N ILE A 144 -2.49 26.92 -19.72
CA ILE A 144 -3.44 26.11 -18.95
C ILE A 144 -2.83 24.74 -18.74
N ILE A 145 -2.95 24.23 -17.53
CA ILE A 145 -2.68 22.83 -17.25
C ILE A 145 -4.00 22.15 -16.87
N THR A 146 -4.31 21.07 -17.57
CA THR A 146 -5.51 20.27 -17.33
C THR A 146 -5.12 18.89 -16.81
N ILE A 147 -5.98 18.38 -15.92
CA ILE A 147 -5.86 17.07 -15.29
C ILE A 147 -7.19 16.35 -15.50
N SER A 148 -7.16 15.11 -15.98
CA SER A 148 -8.39 14.34 -16.22
C SER A 148 -9.06 13.84 -14.95
N ASN A 149 -8.28 13.53 -13.89
CA ASN A 149 -8.79 13.08 -12.60
C ASN A 149 -8.34 13.96 -11.42
N PRO A 150 -8.99 15.12 -11.20
CA PRO A 150 -8.68 16.02 -10.09
C PRO A 150 -9.14 15.51 -8.72
N HIS A 151 -9.93 14.42 -8.67
CA HIS A 151 -10.39 13.83 -7.42
C HIS A 151 -9.29 12.99 -6.73
N SER A 152 -8.40 12.39 -7.53
CA SER A 152 -7.26 11.62 -7.04
C SER A 152 -5.95 12.42 -7.03
N LEU A 153 -5.77 13.34 -7.98
CA LEU A 153 -4.52 14.07 -8.20
C LEU A 153 -4.62 15.55 -7.86
N GLY A 154 -3.78 15.99 -6.94
CA GLY A 154 -3.57 17.39 -6.61
C GLY A 154 -2.49 18.04 -7.47
N LEU A 155 -2.70 19.34 -7.75
CA LEU A 155 -1.86 20.14 -8.63
C LEU A 155 -1.37 21.40 -7.93
N LYS A 156 -0.07 21.67 -8.03
CA LYS A 156 0.55 22.93 -7.63
C LYS A 156 1.44 23.43 -8.75
N LEU A 157 1.23 24.67 -9.16
CA LEU A 157 1.92 25.29 -10.29
C LEU A 157 2.72 26.52 -9.85
N LYS A 158 3.86 26.72 -10.51
CA LYS A 158 4.65 27.95 -10.45
C LYS A 158 5.18 28.27 -11.83
N MET A 159 5.05 29.51 -12.29
CA MET A 159 5.63 29.96 -13.55
C MET A 159 6.56 31.13 -13.31
N TYR A 160 7.71 31.11 -13.98
CA TYR A 160 8.72 32.17 -13.90
C TYR A 160 9.39 32.33 -15.26
N GLU A 161 9.99 33.50 -15.46
CA GLU A 161 10.85 33.79 -16.60
C GLU A 161 12.17 33.01 -16.46
N ASP A 162 12.53 32.27 -17.51
CA ASP A 162 13.70 31.37 -17.60
C ASP A 162 14.64 31.84 -18.73
N GLY A 163 14.93 33.14 -18.76
CA GLY A 163 15.82 33.77 -19.73
C GLY A 163 15.19 34.10 -21.07
N TYR A 164 16.03 34.25 -22.09
CA TYR A 164 15.66 34.64 -23.45
C TYR A 164 16.17 33.62 -24.47
N THR A 165 15.46 33.47 -25.59
CA THR A 165 15.95 32.73 -26.76
C THR A 165 17.03 33.53 -27.49
N TYR A 166 17.75 32.91 -28.44
CA TYR A 166 18.71 33.61 -29.30
C TYR A 166 18.08 34.77 -30.07
N ASP A 167 16.79 34.64 -30.38
CA ASP A 167 15.98 35.65 -31.08
C ASP A 167 15.44 36.76 -30.16
N GLY A 168 15.75 36.70 -28.85
CA GLY A 168 15.36 37.70 -27.87
C GLY A 168 13.97 37.52 -27.25
N ASN A 169 13.25 36.43 -27.57
CA ASN A 169 11.94 36.14 -26.99
C ASN A 169 12.07 35.65 -25.54
N ILE A 170 11.16 36.07 -24.66
CA ILE A 170 11.13 35.65 -23.25
C ILE A 170 10.75 34.18 -23.18
N LYS A 171 11.55 33.38 -22.48
CA LYS A 171 11.25 31.98 -22.21
C LYS A 171 10.58 31.87 -20.84
N PHE A 172 9.46 31.15 -20.76
CA PHE A 172 8.79 30.85 -19.50
C PHE A 172 8.97 29.38 -19.14
N LYS A 173 9.28 29.14 -17.87
CA LYS A 173 9.33 27.80 -17.29
C LYS A 173 8.19 27.63 -16.30
N ILE A 174 7.44 26.54 -16.49
CA ILE A 174 6.26 26.20 -15.71
C ILE A 174 6.62 24.99 -14.88
N ASN A 175 6.91 25.17 -13.59
CA ASN A 175 7.12 24.08 -12.65
C ASN A 175 5.77 23.53 -12.19
N ILE A 176 5.61 22.22 -12.31
CA ILE A 176 4.41 21.47 -12.01
C ILE A 176 4.76 20.50 -10.90
N THR A 177 4.07 20.60 -9.77
CA THR A 177 4.19 19.64 -8.67
C THR A 177 2.87 18.91 -8.52
N LEU A 178 2.94 17.60 -8.67
CA LEU A 178 1.82 16.68 -8.54
C LEU A 178 1.98 15.88 -7.24
N MET A 179 0.88 15.69 -6.54
CA MET A 179 0.78 14.90 -5.32
C MET A 179 -0.64 14.35 -5.22
N GLN A 180 -0.90 13.42 -4.32
CA GLN A 180 -2.27 12.95 -4.12
C GLN A 180 -3.18 14.07 -3.61
N GLN A 181 -4.42 14.08 -4.08
CA GLN A 181 -5.38 15.14 -3.73
C GLN A 181 -5.65 15.21 -2.23
N TYR A 182 -5.69 14.06 -1.56
CA TYR A 182 -5.82 13.96 -0.10
C TYR A 182 -4.68 14.67 0.65
N LEU A 183 -3.44 14.52 0.17
CA LEU A 183 -2.26 15.16 0.78
C LEU A 183 -2.14 16.65 0.42
N SER A 184 -2.86 17.11 -0.62
CA SER A 184 -2.78 18.50 -1.05
C SER A 184 -3.33 19.49 -0.01
N GLY A 185 -4.24 19.04 0.86
CA GLY A 185 -4.91 19.87 1.87
C GLY A 185 -5.78 21.00 1.30
N LYS A 186 -6.06 20.99 -0.01
CA LYS A 186 -6.78 22.06 -0.73
C LYS A 186 -8.21 21.70 -1.12
N ALA A 187 -8.60 20.44 -0.96
CA ALA A 187 -9.91 19.94 -1.33
C ALA A 187 -10.72 19.58 -0.09
N HIS A 188 -12.04 19.77 -0.19
CA HIS A 188 -12.97 19.23 0.79
C HIS A 188 -13.04 17.71 0.67
N ASP A 189 -13.28 17.00 1.78
CA ASP A 189 -13.24 15.53 1.84
C ASP A 189 -14.19 14.86 0.83
N SER A 190 -15.35 15.48 0.57
CA SER A 190 -16.33 14.99 -0.42
C SER A 190 -15.85 15.04 -1.88
N PHE A 191 -14.77 15.77 -2.16
CA PHE A 191 -14.19 15.89 -3.50
C PHE A 191 -13.07 14.87 -3.73
N ILE A 192 -12.64 14.15 -2.69
CA ILE A 192 -11.52 13.21 -2.76
C ILE A 192 -12.05 11.83 -3.17
N SER A 193 -11.43 11.24 -4.19
CA SER A 193 -11.73 9.86 -4.60
C SER A 193 -11.23 8.85 -3.56
N ASN A 194 -11.73 7.62 -3.59
CA ASN A 194 -11.27 6.56 -2.69
C ASN A 194 -9.74 6.33 -2.79
N ILE A 195 -9.01 6.68 -1.73
CA ILE A 195 -7.54 6.55 -1.61
C ILE A 195 -7.06 5.09 -1.65
N LYS A 196 -7.94 4.13 -1.40
CA LYS A 196 -7.62 2.71 -1.46
C LYS A 196 -7.52 2.21 -2.89
N VAL A 197 -8.15 2.88 -3.85
CA VAL A 197 -8.20 2.40 -5.24
C VAL A 197 -7.17 3.16 -6.09
N PRO A 198 -6.29 2.44 -6.81
CA PRO A 198 -5.39 3.08 -7.76
C PRO A 198 -6.20 3.71 -8.90
N SER A 199 -5.69 4.81 -9.47
CA SER A 199 -6.38 5.52 -10.53
C SER A 199 -5.42 6.05 -11.58
N LEU A 200 -5.97 6.45 -12.72
CA LEU A 200 -5.23 7.01 -13.83
C LEU A 200 -5.63 8.47 -14.02
N SER A 201 -4.65 9.31 -14.33
CA SER A 201 -4.88 10.68 -14.75
C SER A 201 -3.97 11.03 -15.91
N THR A 202 -4.43 11.92 -16.80
CA THR A 202 -3.58 12.55 -17.79
C THR A 202 -3.27 13.97 -17.34
N ILE A 203 -2.11 14.48 -17.74
CA ILE A 203 -1.73 15.88 -17.61
C ILE A 203 -1.49 16.45 -19.00
N THR A 204 -2.11 17.58 -19.30
CA THR A 204 -1.95 18.25 -20.58
C THR A 204 -1.62 19.72 -20.34
N LEU A 205 -0.58 20.21 -20.98
CA LEU A 205 -0.23 21.63 -21.00
C LEU A 205 -0.70 22.23 -22.32
N ASP A 206 -1.47 23.29 -22.21
CA ASP A 206 -2.14 23.97 -23.30
C ASP A 206 -2.09 25.50 -23.12
N LEU A 207 -2.64 26.27 -24.05
CA LEU A 207 -2.74 27.72 -24.08
C LEU A 207 -4.22 28.11 -24.23
N ILE A 208 -4.66 29.12 -23.48
CA ILE A 208 -5.95 29.79 -23.72
C ILE A 208 -5.88 30.47 -25.10
N ASP A 209 -6.96 30.40 -25.86
CA ASP A 209 -7.11 31.10 -27.15
C ASP A 209 -6.03 30.75 -28.19
N ARG A 210 -5.74 29.45 -28.42
CA ARG A 210 -4.71 28.94 -29.35
C ARG A 210 -4.56 29.67 -30.71
N GLY A 211 -5.61 30.34 -31.19
CA GLY A 211 -5.65 30.91 -32.55
C GLY A 211 -5.71 29.79 -33.59
N LEU A 212 -5.95 30.13 -34.85
CA LEU A 212 -5.79 29.18 -35.95
C LEU A 212 -4.46 29.48 -36.63
N SER A 213 -3.65 28.44 -36.80
CA SER A 213 -2.31 28.52 -37.37
C SER A 213 -2.08 27.33 -38.29
N CYS A 214 -1.23 27.52 -39.32
CA CYS A 214 -0.75 26.42 -40.15
C CYS A 214 0.24 25.50 -39.40
N ILE A 215 0.76 25.96 -38.26
CA ILE A 215 1.60 25.17 -37.36
C ILE A 215 0.71 24.66 -36.22
N ASP A 216 0.43 23.37 -36.21
CA ASP A 216 -0.29 22.72 -35.12
C ASP A 216 0.69 22.41 -33.97
N LEU A 217 0.58 23.17 -32.89
CA LEU A 217 1.27 22.87 -31.63
C LEU A 217 0.46 21.79 -30.89
N GLN A 218 0.85 20.54 -31.09
CA GLN A 218 0.28 19.42 -30.32
C GLN A 218 0.53 19.66 -28.83
N PRO A 219 -0.52 19.75 -27.98
CA PRO A 219 -0.33 20.00 -26.56
C PRO A 219 0.46 18.85 -25.92
N PRO A 220 1.60 19.12 -25.25
CA PRO A 220 2.34 18.07 -24.58
C PRO A 220 1.45 17.41 -23.53
N THR A 221 1.35 16.09 -23.62
CA THR A 221 0.43 15.29 -22.80
C THR A 221 1.16 14.09 -22.22
N GLY A 222 1.05 13.93 -20.91
CA GLY A 222 1.66 12.84 -20.15
C GLY A 222 0.61 12.02 -19.40
N LEU A 223 0.97 10.79 -19.07
CA LEU A 223 0.13 9.88 -18.30
C LEU A 223 0.66 9.74 -16.88
N ILE A 224 -0.21 9.89 -15.89
CA ILE A 224 0.09 9.77 -14.47
C ILE A 224 -0.68 8.57 -13.93
N SER A 225 0.03 7.49 -13.63
CA SER A 225 -0.48 6.33 -12.92
C SER A 225 -0.39 6.59 -11.42
N ILE A 226 -1.53 6.75 -10.75
CA ILE A 226 -1.62 6.95 -9.30
C ILE A 226 -1.81 5.56 -8.71
N GLY A 227 -0.73 4.96 -8.24
CA GLY A 227 -0.73 3.53 -7.93
C GLY A 227 0.63 3.00 -7.54
N CYS A 228 0.73 1.66 -7.57
CA CYS A 228 1.93 0.98 -7.11
C CYS A 228 3.13 1.23 -8.03
N ASN A 229 4.25 1.62 -7.43
CA ASN A 229 5.56 1.52 -8.04
C ASN A 229 6.11 0.10 -7.85
N TRP A 230 6.07 -0.73 -8.89
CA TRP A 230 6.48 -2.13 -8.85
C TRP A 230 7.97 -2.35 -8.51
N ALA A 231 8.80 -1.30 -8.49
CA ALA A 231 10.17 -1.40 -8.00
C ALA A 231 10.23 -1.52 -6.47
N LYS A 232 9.16 -1.14 -5.74
CA LYS A 232 9.09 -1.23 -4.28
C LYS A 232 8.86 -2.67 -3.83
N LYS A 233 9.65 -3.12 -2.87
CA LYS A 233 9.51 -4.42 -2.19
C LYS A 233 9.90 -4.28 -0.73
N ILE A 234 9.42 -5.21 0.09
CA ILE A 234 9.80 -5.28 1.50
C ILE A 234 10.70 -6.48 1.76
N ILE A 235 11.66 -6.31 2.66
CA ILE A 235 12.60 -7.34 3.08
C ILE A 235 12.65 -7.35 4.60
N ILE A 236 12.64 -8.53 5.20
CA ILE A 236 12.80 -8.68 6.65
C ILE A 236 14.28 -8.64 6.99
N ARG A 237 14.67 -7.71 7.87
CA ARG A 237 16.04 -7.61 8.36
C ARG A 237 16.38 -8.84 9.20
N ASN A 238 17.34 -9.63 8.72
CA ASN A 238 17.73 -10.88 9.33
C ASN A 238 19.17 -10.83 9.88
N THR A 239 19.36 -10.19 11.04
CA THR A 239 20.70 -10.04 11.68
C THR A 239 21.10 -11.25 12.51
N LEU A 240 20.13 -11.95 13.11
CA LEU A 240 20.33 -13.13 13.95
C LEU A 240 19.51 -14.27 13.37
N ASN A 241 20.17 -15.22 12.72
CA ASN A 241 19.53 -16.40 12.13
C ASN A 241 20.12 -17.69 12.68
N ALA A 242 19.39 -18.79 12.50
CA ALA A 242 19.82 -20.11 12.98
C ALA A 242 21.12 -20.59 12.30
N CYS A 243 21.36 -20.16 11.06
CA CYS A 243 22.54 -20.51 10.28
C CYS A 243 23.84 -19.89 10.82
N THR A 244 23.81 -18.61 11.22
CA THR A 244 24.97 -17.91 11.81
C THR A 244 25.28 -18.36 13.22
N LYS A 245 24.34 -19.04 13.88
CA LYS A 245 24.51 -19.65 15.20
C LYS A 245 24.80 -21.16 15.13
N ASP A 246 25.06 -21.69 13.94
CA ASP A 246 25.34 -23.11 13.69
C ASP A 246 24.28 -24.07 14.26
N ILE A 247 23.03 -23.60 14.44
CA ILE A 247 21.90 -24.44 14.87
C ILE A 247 21.37 -25.26 13.70
N LEU A 248 21.39 -24.66 12.51
CA LEU A 248 20.99 -25.27 11.24
C LEU A 248 22.05 -24.94 10.19
N THR A 249 22.36 -25.86 9.29
CA THR A 249 23.29 -25.55 8.20
C THR A 249 22.54 -25.21 6.90
N PRO A 250 23.00 -24.21 6.12
CA PRO A 250 22.42 -23.91 4.81
C PRO A 250 22.38 -25.12 3.88
N VAL A 251 23.41 -25.98 3.95
CA VAL A 251 23.52 -27.20 3.13
C VAL A 251 22.43 -28.21 3.45
N GLU A 252 22.03 -28.35 4.72
CA GLU A 252 20.92 -29.22 5.11
C GLU A 252 19.59 -28.65 4.61
N LEU A 253 19.37 -27.35 4.80
CA LEU A 253 18.11 -26.69 4.40
C LEU A 253 17.88 -26.75 2.88
N GLN A 254 18.95 -26.69 2.08
CA GLN A 254 18.88 -26.83 0.61
C GLN A 254 18.53 -28.25 0.14
N LYS A 255 18.73 -29.28 0.97
CA LYS A 255 18.53 -30.69 0.58
C LYS A 255 17.09 -31.17 0.87
N ASN A 256 16.08 -30.47 0.36
CA ASN A 256 14.66 -30.79 0.57
C ASN A 256 14.35 -31.06 2.05
N TYR A 257 14.83 -30.18 2.92
CA TYR A 257 14.67 -30.33 4.36
C TYR A 257 13.19 -30.39 4.72
N THR A 258 12.82 -31.33 5.58
CA THR A 258 11.46 -31.43 6.10
C THR A 258 11.44 -31.18 7.59
N TYR A 259 10.45 -30.42 8.05
CA TYR A 259 10.16 -30.25 9.46
C TYR A 259 8.76 -30.76 9.77
N ILE A 260 8.56 -31.18 11.01
CA ILE A 260 7.31 -31.77 11.46
C ILE A 260 6.46 -30.69 12.13
N LEU A 261 5.17 -30.65 11.77
CA LEU A 261 4.13 -29.95 12.51
C LEU A 261 3.44 -30.97 13.42
N GLU A 262 3.57 -30.78 14.72
CA GLU A 262 2.95 -31.66 15.70
C GLU A 262 1.44 -31.53 15.67
N LYS A 263 0.75 -32.66 15.78
CA LYS A 263 -0.69 -32.72 15.92
C LYS A 263 -1.18 -31.80 17.05
N GLY A 264 -2.23 -31.02 16.77
CA GLY A 264 -2.86 -30.14 17.75
C GLY A 264 -2.22 -28.76 17.87
N THR A 265 -1.11 -28.50 17.16
CA THR A 265 -0.45 -27.18 17.12
C THR A 265 -0.85 -26.32 15.93
N TYR A 266 -1.58 -26.89 14.97
CA TYR A 266 -2.06 -26.25 13.76
C TYR A 266 -3.53 -26.59 13.49
N ASP A 267 -4.23 -25.71 12.77
CA ASP A 267 -5.59 -25.97 12.29
C ASP A 267 -5.55 -26.82 11.02
N PRO A 268 -6.05 -28.07 11.04
CA PRO A 268 -6.01 -28.96 9.88
C PRO A 268 -6.94 -28.49 8.74
N SER A 269 -7.97 -27.69 9.05
CA SER A 269 -8.92 -27.14 8.08
C SER A 269 -8.43 -25.87 7.38
N PHE A 270 -7.25 -25.37 7.79
CA PHE A 270 -6.68 -24.15 7.27
C PHE A 270 -6.39 -24.22 5.75
N ASN A 271 -6.67 -23.13 5.04
CA ASN A 271 -6.58 -23.02 3.57
C ASN A 271 -7.41 -24.04 2.78
N SER A 272 -8.58 -24.45 3.29
CA SER A 272 -9.49 -25.40 2.62
C SER A 272 -8.85 -26.76 2.33
N ARG A 273 -7.77 -27.09 3.04
CA ARG A 273 -7.18 -28.43 2.99
C ARG A 273 -8.05 -29.29 3.89
N LEU A 274 -8.90 -30.15 3.33
CA LEU A 274 -9.61 -31.18 4.10
C LEU A 274 -8.60 -32.24 4.54
N ARG A 275 -7.82 -31.93 5.57
CA ARG A 275 -6.88 -32.87 6.19
C ARG A 275 -7.61 -33.55 7.33
N LEU A 276 -8.18 -34.71 7.02
CA LEU A 276 -8.94 -35.55 7.94
C LEU A 276 -8.06 -36.25 8.99
N ASP A 277 -6.73 -36.19 8.82
CA ASP A 277 -5.80 -36.97 9.63
C ASP A 277 -5.18 -36.14 10.75
N LEU A 278 -5.58 -36.51 11.96
CA LEU A 278 -5.09 -36.12 13.28
C LEU A 278 -3.67 -36.66 13.56
N GLN A 279 -2.74 -36.50 12.62
CA GLN A 279 -1.35 -36.98 12.70
C GLN A 279 -0.34 -35.84 12.49
N ASP A 280 0.90 -36.07 12.93
CA ASP A 280 2.00 -35.17 12.67
C ASP A 280 2.23 -35.00 11.17
N GLN A 281 2.50 -33.77 10.73
CA GLN A 281 2.60 -33.44 9.32
C GLN A 281 4.01 -32.99 8.95
N ALA A 282 4.67 -33.72 8.05
CA ALA A 282 5.92 -33.28 7.45
C ALA A 282 5.67 -32.19 6.40
N VAL A 283 6.38 -31.07 6.52
CA VAL A 283 6.35 -29.95 5.56
C VAL A 283 7.76 -29.75 4.99
N ILE A 284 7.85 -29.62 3.68
CA ILE A 284 9.10 -29.30 2.98
C ILE A 284 9.41 -27.82 3.18
N TYR A 285 10.63 -27.53 3.60
CA TYR A 285 11.14 -26.18 3.78
C TYR A 285 11.66 -25.61 2.45
N ASP A 286 11.05 -24.52 1.98
CA ASP A 286 11.46 -23.83 0.76
C ASP A 286 12.61 -22.86 1.07
N TYR A 287 13.85 -23.34 0.88
CA TYR A 287 15.04 -22.52 1.14
C TYR A 287 15.24 -21.42 0.10
N GLU A 288 14.77 -21.60 -1.14
CA GLU A 288 14.92 -20.58 -2.20
C GLU A 288 14.05 -19.36 -1.91
N GLU A 289 12.81 -19.57 -1.44
CA GLU A 289 11.92 -18.47 -1.03
C GLU A 289 12.31 -17.87 0.34
N LEU A 290 12.60 -18.72 1.33
CA LEU A 290 12.65 -18.29 2.75
C LEU A 290 14.06 -18.02 3.28
N GLY A 291 15.10 -18.56 2.63
CA GLY A 291 16.48 -18.48 3.08
C GLY A 291 16.70 -19.10 4.46
N CYS A 292 17.64 -18.54 5.24
CA CYS A 292 17.92 -18.99 6.60
C CYS A 292 16.92 -18.41 7.62
N PRO A 293 16.30 -19.24 8.47
CA PRO A 293 15.27 -18.79 9.40
C PRO A 293 15.85 -17.86 10.47
N GLN A 294 15.11 -16.81 10.80
CA GLN A 294 15.47 -15.89 11.87
C GLN A 294 15.38 -16.59 13.22
N LEU A 295 16.31 -16.33 14.12
CA LEU A 295 16.39 -17.03 15.39
C LEU A 295 15.68 -16.24 16.49
N VAL A 296 14.69 -16.85 17.14
CA VAL A 296 13.88 -16.21 18.19
C VAL A 296 13.82 -17.09 19.43
N TYR A 297 14.08 -16.50 20.60
CA TYR A 297 13.99 -17.22 21.87
C TYR A 297 12.54 -17.34 22.32
N PHE A 298 12.14 -18.50 22.84
CA PHE A 298 10.80 -18.70 23.38
C PHE A 298 10.47 -17.69 24.49
N ASN A 299 9.20 -17.35 24.65
CA ASN A 299 8.67 -16.42 25.65
C ASN A 299 9.30 -15.01 25.63
N ASN A 300 10.04 -14.66 24.58
CA ASN A 300 10.55 -13.31 24.36
C ASN A 300 9.63 -12.56 23.39
N PRO A 301 9.07 -11.40 23.79
CA PRO A 301 8.31 -10.53 22.89
C PRO A 301 9.14 -10.17 21.64
N TRP A 302 8.62 -10.52 20.48
CA TRP A 302 9.33 -10.37 19.21
C TRP A 302 8.44 -9.78 18.11
N LYS A 303 9.02 -8.92 17.28
CA LYS A 303 8.40 -8.44 16.05
C LYS A 303 9.48 -8.25 14.97
N PRO A 304 9.15 -8.46 13.69
CA PRO A 304 10.12 -8.29 12.62
C PRO A 304 10.49 -6.82 12.43
N VAL A 305 11.72 -6.58 12.00
CA VAL A 305 12.15 -5.27 11.49
C VAL A 305 12.05 -5.35 9.97
N ILE A 306 11.20 -4.51 9.39
CA ILE A 306 10.84 -4.55 7.98
C ILE A 306 11.54 -3.38 7.27
N GLU A 307 12.20 -3.66 6.16
CA GLU A 307 12.87 -2.65 5.33
C GLU A 307 12.13 -2.48 4.01
N LEU A 308 11.91 -1.22 3.61
CA LEU A 308 11.43 -0.88 2.29
C LEU A 308 12.62 -0.69 1.35
N TRP A 309 12.58 -1.36 0.20
CA TRP A 309 13.57 -1.28 -0.85
C TRP A 309 12.90 -0.85 -2.15
N GLU A 310 13.57 0.01 -2.90
CA GLU A 310 13.17 0.41 -4.26
C GLU A 310 14.26 -0.04 -5.22
N GLY A 311 13.99 -1.11 -5.98
CA GLY A 311 15.00 -1.82 -6.75
C GLY A 311 16.09 -2.39 -5.84
N SER A 312 17.29 -1.83 -5.93
CA SER A 312 18.46 -2.18 -5.11
C SER A 312 18.80 -1.13 -4.04
N ARG A 313 17.97 -0.10 -3.88
CA ARG A 313 18.20 0.99 -2.93
C ARG A 313 17.34 0.78 -1.68
N PHE A 314 17.98 0.74 -0.52
CA PHE A 314 17.28 0.85 0.76
C PHE A 314 16.63 2.24 0.88
N VAL A 315 15.35 2.26 1.21
CA VAL A 315 14.57 3.50 1.39
C VAL A 315 14.47 3.84 2.86
N GLU A 316 13.82 2.97 3.64
CA GLU A 316 13.57 3.21 5.08
C GLU A 316 13.20 1.91 5.83
N VAL A 317 13.13 2.02 7.16
CA VAL A 317 12.54 0.98 8.01
C VAL A 317 11.05 1.27 8.16
N VAL A 318 10.23 0.29 7.82
CA VAL A 318 8.77 0.40 7.82
C VAL A 318 8.25 0.36 9.26
N THR A 319 7.55 1.41 9.68
CA THR A 319 6.95 1.52 11.03
C THR A 319 5.43 1.47 11.03
N THR A 320 4.80 1.35 9.86
CA THR A 320 3.35 1.30 9.69
C THR A 320 2.74 -0.03 10.20
N GLU A 321 1.41 -0.14 10.13
CA GLU A 321 0.63 -1.28 10.59
C GLU A 321 0.72 -2.44 9.59
N PHE A 322 1.03 -3.62 10.11
CA PHE A 322 1.14 -4.86 9.34
C PHE A 322 0.56 -6.03 10.13
N VAL A 323 0.24 -7.10 9.42
CA VAL A 323 -0.26 -8.34 10.01
C VAL A 323 0.65 -9.51 9.64
N LEU A 324 0.67 -10.52 10.50
CA LEU A 324 1.37 -11.78 10.26
C LEU A 324 0.35 -12.92 10.26
N MET A 325 0.50 -13.83 9.31
CA MET A 325 -0.25 -15.07 9.26
C MET A 325 0.69 -16.25 9.06
N GLU A 326 0.54 -17.31 9.86
CA GLU A 326 1.35 -18.51 9.68
C GLU A 326 0.78 -19.35 8.51
N LYS A 327 1.62 -19.66 7.51
CA LYS A 327 1.18 -20.26 6.23
C LYS A 327 0.62 -21.68 6.39
N ASN A 328 0.98 -22.39 7.45
CA ASN A 328 0.54 -23.75 7.74
C ASN A 328 -0.61 -23.84 8.75
N GLY A 329 -1.10 -22.71 9.26
CA GLY A 329 -2.20 -22.67 10.23
C GLY A 329 -1.77 -22.93 11.68
N MET A 330 -0.48 -22.80 12.01
CA MET A 330 -0.02 -22.89 13.40
C MET A 330 -0.60 -21.76 14.26
N HIS A 331 -0.97 -22.10 15.50
CA HIS A 331 -1.58 -21.18 16.46
C HIS A 331 -0.94 -21.25 17.86
N THR A 332 0.32 -21.67 17.95
CA THR A 332 1.08 -21.80 19.21
C THR A 332 1.84 -20.52 19.61
N TYR A 333 1.32 -19.36 19.19
CA TYR A 333 1.86 -18.05 19.51
C TYR A 333 0.73 -17.09 19.85
N ASN A 334 1.02 -16.14 20.73
CA ASN A 334 0.05 -15.15 21.21
C ASN A 334 0.57 -13.75 20.94
N TYR A 335 -0.33 -12.76 21.06
CA TYR A 335 0.01 -11.35 20.97
C TYR A 335 0.20 -10.74 22.36
N SER A 336 1.18 -9.85 22.48
CA SER A 336 1.52 -9.19 23.75
C SER A 336 0.47 -8.16 24.21
N LYS A 337 -0.42 -7.70 23.31
CA LYS A 337 -1.44 -6.70 23.59
C LYS A 337 -2.82 -7.25 23.29
N ASN A 338 -3.78 -6.79 24.09
CA ASN A 338 -5.20 -6.90 23.81
C ASN A 338 -5.72 -5.59 23.16
N VAL A 339 -6.94 -5.61 22.65
CA VAL A 339 -7.56 -4.48 21.95
C VAL A 339 -7.65 -3.24 22.84
N GLY A 340 -7.97 -3.41 24.13
CA GLY A 340 -8.00 -2.34 25.12
C GLY A 340 -6.62 -1.74 25.37
N GLY A 341 -5.59 -2.59 25.53
CA GLY A 341 -4.20 -2.19 25.74
C GLY A 341 -3.53 -1.57 24.51
N ALA A 342 -4.10 -1.76 23.32
CA ALA A 342 -3.74 -1.06 22.09
C ALA A 342 -4.39 0.33 21.96
N ASN A 343 -5.17 0.77 22.97
CA ASN A 343 -5.89 2.03 23.00
C ASN A 343 -6.84 2.23 21.79
N CYS A 344 -7.48 1.15 21.35
CA CYS A 344 -8.50 1.22 20.32
C CYS A 344 -9.75 1.98 20.79
N LYS A 345 -10.38 2.74 19.89
CA LYS A 345 -11.68 3.41 20.12
C LYS A 345 -12.87 2.58 19.62
N SER A 346 -12.61 1.73 18.63
CA SER A 346 -13.57 0.79 18.04
C SER A 346 -13.01 -0.64 18.10
N GLN A 347 -13.87 -1.65 17.92
CA GLN A 347 -13.39 -3.04 17.93
C GLN A 347 -12.38 -3.27 16.80
N ALA A 348 -11.18 -3.76 17.15
CA ALA A 348 -10.18 -4.11 16.16
C ALA A 348 -10.60 -5.34 15.34
N GLN A 349 -10.22 -5.35 14.07
CA GLN A 349 -10.35 -6.51 13.20
C GLN A 349 -9.47 -7.66 13.69
N ASN A 350 -9.90 -8.89 13.41
CA ASN A 350 -9.14 -10.12 13.63
C ASN A 350 -9.23 -11.02 12.38
N TRP A 351 -8.34 -12.01 12.28
CA TRP A 351 -8.28 -12.93 11.14
C TRP A 351 -9.62 -13.62 10.87
N THR A 352 -10.36 -14.02 11.90
CA THR A 352 -11.68 -14.67 11.76
C THR A 352 -12.71 -13.75 11.09
N SER A 353 -12.83 -12.50 11.56
CA SER A 353 -13.75 -11.49 11.01
C SER A 353 -13.36 -11.09 9.59
N VAL A 354 -12.06 -11.01 9.31
CA VAL A 354 -11.52 -10.63 8.00
C VAL A 354 -11.73 -11.75 6.98
N MET A 355 -11.45 -13.00 7.34
CA MET A 355 -11.73 -14.14 6.46
C MET A 355 -13.22 -14.34 6.20
N ALA A 356 -14.09 -13.95 7.13
CA ALA A 356 -15.54 -13.99 6.94
C ALA A 356 -16.02 -12.89 5.97
N ALA A 357 -15.37 -11.71 5.99
CA ALA A 357 -15.72 -10.58 5.12
C ALA A 357 -15.07 -10.66 3.73
N SER A 358 -13.93 -11.34 3.60
CA SER A 358 -13.19 -11.46 2.34
C SER A 358 -13.78 -12.55 1.43
N THR A 359 -13.69 -12.33 0.11
CA THR A 359 -13.95 -13.39 -0.88
C THR A 359 -12.89 -14.49 -0.82
N THR A 360 -11.70 -14.15 -0.35
CA THR A 360 -10.56 -15.06 -0.24
C THR A 360 -10.52 -15.64 1.17
N LYS A 361 -10.59 -16.97 1.30
CA LYS A 361 -10.61 -17.69 2.59
C LYS A 361 -9.26 -18.33 2.93
N ASN A 362 -8.17 -17.60 2.71
CA ASN A 362 -6.81 -18.06 3.00
C ASN A 362 -6.00 -16.94 3.68
N TYR A 363 -4.72 -17.18 3.93
CA TYR A 363 -3.82 -16.22 4.57
C TYR A 363 -3.60 -14.89 3.79
N LEU A 364 -4.04 -14.79 2.53
CA LEU A 364 -4.00 -13.57 1.71
C LEU A 364 -5.28 -12.72 1.88
N ALA A 365 -6.20 -13.12 2.76
CA ALA A 365 -7.48 -12.44 2.92
C ALA A 365 -7.34 -10.99 3.37
N TRP A 366 -6.37 -10.69 4.24
CA TRP A 366 -6.24 -9.40 4.90
C TRP A 366 -5.40 -8.41 4.10
N THR A 367 -6.08 -7.58 3.32
CA THR A 367 -5.45 -6.57 2.46
C THR A 367 -5.72 -5.15 2.95
N ARG A 368 -4.97 -4.18 2.41
CA ARG A 368 -5.18 -2.74 2.66
C ARG A 368 -6.57 -2.23 2.26
N GLU A 369 -7.23 -2.90 1.33
CA GLU A 369 -8.56 -2.48 0.86
C GLU A 369 -9.62 -2.71 1.93
N ILE A 370 -9.54 -3.85 2.64
CA ILE A 370 -10.50 -4.23 3.67
C ILE A 370 -10.08 -3.84 5.09
N TYR A 371 -8.82 -3.43 5.27
CA TYR A 371 -8.32 -2.96 6.56
C TYR A 371 -9.06 -1.71 7.03
N VAL A 372 -9.42 -1.71 8.32
CA VAL A 372 -10.05 -0.61 9.04
C VAL A 372 -9.32 -0.42 10.35
N THR A 373 -8.78 0.79 10.57
CA THR A 373 -8.10 1.13 11.83
C THR A 373 -9.06 1.13 13.01
N CYS A 374 -8.59 0.64 14.16
CA CYS A 374 -9.35 0.65 15.41
C CYS A 374 -9.22 1.98 16.19
N HIS A 375 -8.28 2.85 15.80
CA HIS A 375 -7.93 4.06 16.56
C HIS A 375 -8.86 5.24 16.25
N GLU A 376 -9.70 5.11 15.23
CA GLU A 376 -10.76 6.05 14.87
C GLU A 376 -12.10 5.58 15.43
N LEU A 377 -12.96 6.54 15.78
CA LEU A 377 -14.28 6.23 16.29
C LEU A 377 -15.17 5.78 15.13
N ASN A 378 -15.61 4.53 15.17
CA ASN A 378 -16.58 3.99 14.23
C ASN A 378 -17.83 3.52 14.99
N HIS A 379 -18.93 4.27 14.83
CA HIS A 379 -20.20 3.97 15.49
C HIS A 379 -20.81 2.63 15.06
N SER A 380 -20.50 2.14 13.86
CA SER A 380 -20.97 0.84 13.38
C SER A 380 -20.23 -0.33 14.02
N ILE A 381 -19.04 -0.09 14.58
CA ILE A 381 -18.17 -1.11 15.17
C ILE A 381 -17.72 -0.63 16.56
N PRO A 382 -18.62 -0.64 17.56
CA PRO A 382 -18.27 -0.23 18.92
C PRO A 382 -17.26 -1.19 19.54
N LEU A 383 -16.44 -0.67 20.47
CA LEU A 383 -15.52 -1.50 21.25
C LEU A 383 -16.31 -2.33 22.28
N LEU A 384 -16.51 -3.62 21.98
CA LEU A 384 -17.31 -4.53 22.81
C LEU A 384 -16.43 -5.47 23.64
N TRP A 385 -15.28 -5.89 23.08
CA TRP A 385 -14.40 -6.89 23.66
C TRP A 385 -12.97 -6.34 23.75
N PRO A 386 -12.65 -5.56 24.80
CA PRO A 386 -11.32 -5.00 24.99
C PRO A 386 -10.27 -6.06 25.35
N ASP A 387 -10.68 -7.19 25.91
CA ASP A 387 -9.78 -8.24 26.38
C ASP A 387 -9.29 -9.19 25.26
N LEU A 388 -9.88 -9.11 24.06
CA LEU A 388 -9.43 -9.90 22.91
C LEU A 388 -8.01 -9.53 22.50
N GLU A 389 -7.27 -10.51 21.98
CA GLU A 389 -5.93 -10.28 21.46
C GLU A 389 -5.95 -9.30 20.27
N TYR A 390 -5.01 -8.37 20.28
CA TYR A 390 -4.80 -7.42 19.19
C TYR A 390 -3.82 -8.04 18.20
N GLN A 391 -4.28 -8.34 16.97
CA GLN A 391 -3.50 -9.11 15.98
C GLN A 391 -2.70 -8.25 14.99
N ILE A 392 -2.90 -6.92 15.04
CA ILE A 392 -2.17 -5.97 14.21
C ILE A 392 -0.87 -5.60 14.92
N LEU A 393 0.22 -5.53 14.16
CA LEU A 393 1.56 -5.20 14.63
C LEU A 393 2.02 -3.87 14.03
N GLY A 394 2.98 -3.22 14.70
CA GLY A 394 3.53 -1.95 14.23
C GLY A 394 2.60 -0.75 14.46
N GLY A 395 2.80 0.28 13.65
CA GLY A 395 2.08 1.55 13.75
C GLY A 395 2.33 2.24 15.10
N ARG A 396 1.22 2.61 15.75
CA ARG A 396 1.25 3.30 17.06
C ARG A 396 1.43 2.36 18.25
N THR A 397 1.50 1.05 18.00
CA THR A 397 1.52 0.04 19.07
C THR A 397 2.88 -0.63 19.19
N ASP A 398 3.25 -0.96 20.42
CA ASP A 398 4.39 -1.80 20.78
C ASP A 398 4.02 -3.30 20.77
N ASN A 399 2.93 -3.68 20.08
CA ASN A 399 2.50 -5.06 20.01
C ASN A 399 3.56 -5.96 19.35
N SER A 400 3.62 -7.19 19.82
CA SER A 400 4.64 -8.19 19.49
C SER A 400 4.05 -9.59 19.65
N ILE A 401 4.69 -10.55 18.99
CA ILE A 401 4.36 -11.97 19.09
C ILE A 401 5.19 -12.60 20.20
N ILE A 402 4.56 -13.49 20.97
CA ILE A 402 5.19 -14.28 22.02
C ILE A 402 4.95 -15.77 21.72
N PHE A 403 6.04 -16.52 21.58
CA PHE A 403 6.01 -17.97 21.34
C PHE A 403 6.07 -18.71 22.68
N GLN A 404 5.07 -19.52 23.03
CA GLN A 404 4.94 -20.01 24.40
C GLN A 404 5.61 -21.37 24.66
N GLU A 405 5.39 -22.37 23.80
CA GLU A 405 5.56 -23.77 24.23
C GLU A 405 6.38 -24.67 23.30
N ARG A 406 6.85 -24.16 22.16
CA ARG A 406 7.39 -25.02 21.09
C ARG A 406 8.68 -24.49 20.48
N ASN A 407 9.64 -25.41 20.30
CA ASN A 407 10.78 -25.21 19.42
C ASN A 407 10.43 -25.66 18.01
N GLY A 408 10.83 -24.89 17.01
CA GLY A 408 10.66 -25.29 15.62
C GLY A 408 10.41 -24.14 14.68
N PHE A 409 10.05 -24.50 13.45
CA PHE A 409 9.81 -23.56 12.37
C PHE A 409 8.42 -22.94 12.43
N TYR A 410 8.38 -21.65 12.15
CA TYR A 410 7.17 -20.90 11.85
C TYR A 410 7.40 -20.17 10.52
N ILE A 411 6.48 -20.30 9.58
CA ILE A 411 6.57 -19.59 8.30
C ILE A 411 5.47 -18.54 8.26
N PHE A 412 5.87 -17.28 8.36
CA PHE A 412 4.94 -16.17 8.36
C PHE A 412 4.85 -15.55 6.97
N HIS A 413 3.62 -15.28 6.56
CA HIS A 413 3.29 -14.32 5.51
C HIS A 413 2.99 -12.98 6.17
N LEU A 414 3.70 -11.95 5.74
CA LEU A 414 3.55 -10.57 6.20
C LEU A 414 2.85 -9.75 5.14
N THR A 415 1.87 -8.96 5.57
CA THR A 415 1.18 -7.98 4.72
C THR A 415 1.15 -6.63 5.41
N ILE A 416 1.61 -5.58 4.72
CA ILE A 416 1.38 -4.19 5.17
C ILE A 416 -0.07 -3.83 4.86
N VAL A 417 -0.84 -3.44 5.88
CA VAL A 417 -2.29 -3.23 5.77
C VAL A 417 -2.69 -1.77 5.75
N ASP A 418 -1.80 -0.86 6.11
CA ASP A 418 -2.08 0.57 6.15
C ASP A 418 -2.35 1.14 4.74
N PRO A 419 -3.56 1.66 4.48
CA PRO A 419 -3.92 2.20 3.17
C PRO A 419 -3.16 3.49 2.84
N PHE A 420 -2.57 4.18 3.82
CA PHE A 420 -1.84 5.43 3.65
C PHE A 420 -0.33 5.27 3.50
N TYR A 421 0.19 4.04 3.45
CA TYR A 421 1.62 3.80 3.31
C TYR A 421 2.08 3.66 1.85
N SER A 422 1.42 2.80 1.07
CA SER A 422 1.71 2.58 -0.36
C SER A 422 0.47 1.98 -1.05
N TYR A 423 0.36 2.17 -2.36
CA TYR A 423 -0.57 1.44 -3.22
C TYR A 423 -0.08 0.04 -3.57
N CYS A 424 1.20 -0.26 -3.35
CA CYS A 424 1.75 -1.57 -3.59
C CYS A 424 1.23 -2.59 -2.58
N ASP A 425 0.98 -3.80 -3.07
CA ASP A 425 0.73 -4.95 -2.21
C ASP A 425 2.05 -5.44 -1.61
N LEU A 426 2.49 -4.74 -0.57
CA LEU A 426 3.77 -5.00 0.08
C LEU A 426 3.63 -6.20 1.01
N THR A 427 4.00 -7.35 0.45
CA THR A 427 3.97 -8.64 1.15
C THR A 427 5.32 -9.35 1.07
N THR A 428 5.59 -10.21 2.04
CA THR A 428 6.78 -11.08 2.02
C THR A 428 6.55 -12.31 2.90
N SER A 429 7.16 -13.44 2.52
CA SER A 429 7.21 -14.64 3.35
C SER A 429 8.59 -14.75 3.98
N PHE A 430 8.65 -15.18 5.24
CA PHE A 430 9.92 -15.45 5.90
C PHE A 430 9.76 -16.54 6.97
N ALA A 431 10.87 -17.17 7.31
CA ALA A 431 10.90 -18.23 8.30
C ALA A 431 11.53 -17.76 9.62
N ILE A 432 11.00 -18.29 10.71
CA ILE A 432 11.53 -18.15 12.07
C ILE A 432 11.79 -19.53 12.63
N TYR A 433 12.89 -19.68 13.35
CA TYR A 433 13.18 -20.84 14.17
C TYR A 433 13.13 -20.43 15.64
N VAL A 434 12.16 -20.96 16.38
CA VAL A 434 12.01 -20.74 17.82
C VAL A 434 12.84 -21.77 18.56
N TYR A 435 13.61 -21.32 19.56
CA TYR A 435 14.47 -22.19 20.37
C TYR A 435 14.35 -21.89 21.88
N GLY A 436 14.76 -22.86 22.69
CA GLY A 436 14.83 -22.74 24.14
C GLY A 436 13.55 -23.15 24.90
N ALA A 437 12.45 -23.46 24.21
CA ALA A 437 11.26 -24.01 24.84
C ALA A 437 11.55 -25.41 25.40
N PHE A 438 11.06 -25.68 26.60
CA PHE A 438 11.13 -27.02 27.18
C PHE A 438 10.13 -27.95 26.48
N PRO A 439 10.47 -29.23 26.24
CA PRO A 439 9.52 -30.18 25.66
C PRO A 439 8.27 -30.24 26.54
N GLN A 440 7.09 -30.31 25.91
CA GLN A 440 5.82 -30.47 26.62
C GLN A 440 5.95 -31.68 27.57
N ARG A 441 5.72 -31.43 28.87
CA ARG A 441 5.87 -32.45 29.90
C ARG A 441 4.83 -33.54 29.64
N LEU A 442 5.30 -34.72 29.24
CA LEU A 442 4.45 -35.86 28.87
C LEU A 442 3.59 -36.40 30.04
N LEU A 443 3.90 -35.99 31.28
CA LEU A 443 3.23 -36.46 32.49
C LEU A 443 2.82 -35.26 33.36
N PRO A 444 1.55 -35.17 33.80
CA PRO A 444 1.14 -34.13 34.72
C PRO A 444 1.88 -34.28 36.06
N ASP A 445 2.36 -33.17 36.64
CA ASP A 445 3.19 -33.18 37.86
C ASP A 445 2.46 -33.80 39.07
N TYR A 446 1.13 -33.66 39.13
CA TYR A 446 0.30 -34.11 40.25
C TYR A 446 0.27 -35.64 40.46
N PRO A 447 -0.08 -36.49 39.47
CA PRO A 447 -0.08 -37.94 39.64
C PRO A 447 1.32 -38.49 39.91
N LEU A 448 2.37 -37.89 39.32
CA LEU A 448 3.75 -38.36 39.50
C LEU A 448 4.26 -38.04 40.92
N ALA A 449 4.01 -36.82 41.41
CA ALA A 449 4.32 -36.44 42.78
C ALA A 449 3.51 -37.26 43.80
N LEU A 450 2.22 -37.51 43.53
CA LEU A 450 1.37 -38.37 44.37
C LEU A 450 1.93 -39.80 44.44
N LEU A 451 2.35 -40.38 43.32
CA LEU A 451 2.88 -41.74 43.25
C LEU A 451 4.21 -41.85 44.00
N VAL A 452 5.10 -40.84 43.86
CA VAL A 452 6.35 -40.76 44.64
C VAL A 452 6.05 -40.61 46.13
N MET A 453 5.12 -39.74 46.52
CA MET A 453 4.73 -39.56 47.93
C MET A 453 4.13 -40.84 48.54
N LEU A 454 3.23 -41.50 47.81
CA LEU A 454 2.65 -42.79 48.23
C LEU A 454 3.71 -43.88 48.34
N SER A 455 4.67 -43.92 47.42
CA SER A 455 5.78 -44.89 47.47
C SER A 455 6.68 -44.67 48.69
N MET A 456 7.00 -43.41 49.02
CA MET A 456 7.80 -43.07 50.20
C MET A 456 7.06 -43.40 51.50
N LEU A 457 5.77 -43.10 51.57
CA LEU A 457 4.92 -43.48 52.72
C LEU A 457 4.81 -44.99 52.87
N PHE A 458 4.70 -45.73 51.76
CA PHE A 458 4.66 -47.19 51.77
C PHE A 458 5.98 -47.80 52.25
N ILE A 459 7.13 -47.25 51.81
CA ILE A 459 8.46 -47.69 52.29
C ILE A 459 8.62 -47.41 53.78
N LEU A 460 8.20 -46.24 54.27
CA LEU A 460 8.21 -45.92 55.70
C LEU A 460 7.29 -46.86 56.51
N TRP A 461 6.09 -47.16 55.98
CA TRP A 461 5.16 -48.10 56.60
C TRP A 461 5.75 -49.51 56.67
N LEU A 462 6.36 -50.00 55.59
CA LEU A 462 7.08 -51.28 55.58
C LEU A 462 8.23 -51.27 56.59
N GLY A 463 9.02 -50.20 56.65
CA GLY A 463 10.11 -50.03 57.62
C GLY A 463 9.66 -50.05 59.09
N TYR A 464 8.44 -49.60 59.39
CA TYR A 464 7.85 -49.67 60.74
C TYR A 464 7.21 -51.04 61.04
N VAL A 465 6.54 -51.64 60.07
CA VAL A 465 5.73 -52.86 60.25
C VAL A 465 6.60 -54.13 60.24
N ILE A 466 7.64 -54.21 59.40
CA ILE A 466 8.52 -55.39 59.29
C ILE A 466 9.23 -55.72 60.61
N PRO A 467 9.87 -54.77 61.33
CA PRO A 467 10.51 -55.06 62.62
C PRO A 467 9.49 -55.50 63.68
N LYS A 468 8.31 -54.87 63.69
CA LYS A 468 7.25 -55.18 64.66
C LYS A 468 6.66 -56.58 64.45
N LEU A 469 6.44 -56.99 63.21
CA LEU A 469 6.07 -58.36 62.86
C LEU A 469 7.17 -59.36 63.23
N SER A 470 8.45 -59.04 62.96
CA SER A 470 9.58 -59.93 63.27
C SER A 470 9.74 -60.28 64.77
N SER A 471 9.23 -59.41 65.65
CA SER A 471 9.24 -59.60 67.11
C SER A 471 8.14 -60.55 67.64
N THR A 472 7.16 -60.90 66.80
CA THR A 472 6.05 -61.80 67.15
C THR A 472 6.26 -63.20 66.59
N GLU A 473 5.82 -64.23 67.32
CA GLU A 473 6.03 -65.64 66.99
C GLU A 473 5.46 -66.04 65.60
N LYS A 474 4.39 -65.38 65.16
CA LYS A 474 3.79 -65.52 63.82
C LYS A 474 4.60 -64.84 62.70
N GLY A 475 5.38 -63.80 63.01
CA GLY A 475 6.18 -63.08 62.02
C GLY A 475 7.44 -63.82 61.57
N ARG A 476 8.01 -64.70 62.42
CA ARG A 476 9.12 -65.59 62.01
C ARG A 476 8.71 -66.59 60.92
N VAL A 477 7.45 -67.04 60.90
CA VAL A 477 6.91 -67.92 59.86
C VAL A 477 6.78 -67.19 58.51
N ILE A 478 6.33 -65.93 58.54
CA ILE A 478 6.18 -65.10 57.32
C ILE A 478 7.55 -64.72 56.74
N ILE A 479 8.53 -64.42 57.58
CA ILE A 479 9.91 -64.13 57.14
C ILE A 479 10.55 -65.37 56.48
N GLY A 480 10.32 -66.57 57.04
CA GLY A 480 10.75 -67.83 56.43
C GLY A 480 10.11 -68.09 55.06
N PHE A 481 8.83 -67.77 54.91
CA PHE A 481 8.10 -67.91 53.63
C PHE A 481 8.63 -66.95 52.55
N PHE A 482 8.94 -65.71 52.89
CA PHE A 482 9.55 -64.76 51.94
C PHE A 482 11.00 -65.12 51.58
N GLN A 483 11.77 -65.71 52.49
CA GLN A 483 13.12 -66.22 52.20
C GLN A 483 13.11 -67.43 51.25
N GLU A 484 12.12 -68.33 51.36
CA GLU A 484 11.93 -69.42 50.38
C GLU A 484 11.52 -68.90 48.99
N LEU A 485 10.69 -67.85 48.93
CA LEU A 485 10.25 -67.23 47.67
C LEU A 485 11.34 -66.44 46.96
N TRP A 486 12.31 -65.86 47.67
CA TRP A 486 13.40 -65.07 47.08
C TRP A 486 14.61 -65.91 46.64
N ASN A 487 14.77 -67.11 47.21
CA ASN A 487 15.88 -68.03 46.95
C ASN A 487 16.04 -68.48 45.47
N PRO A 488 14.96 -68.66 44.66
CA PRO A 488 15.09 -69.00 43.24
C PRO A 488 15.65 -67.85 42.39
N PHE A 489 15.44 -66.60 42.78
CA PHE A 489 15.88 -65.42 42.02
C PHE A 489 17.39 -65.19 42.16
N MET A 490 17.94 -65.31 43.37
CA MET A 490 19.39 -65.20 43.63
C MET A 490 20.21 -66.34 42.99
N LYS A 491 19.61 -67.51 42.78
CA LYS A 491 20.29 -68.66 42.15
C LYS A 491 20.43 -68.52 40.62
N ARG A 492 19.58 -67.72 39.97
CA ARG A 492 19.63 -67.46 38.51
C ARG A 492 20.76 -66.51 38.12
N GLU A 493 21.13 -65.57 38.99
CA GLU A 493 22.14 -64.55 38.70
C GLU A 493 23.57 -65.10 38.74
N LYS A 494 23.81 -66.17 39.52
CA LYS A 494 25.11 -66.87 39.54
C LYS A 494 25.38 -67.76 38.32
N ARG A 495 24.40 -68.02 37.43
CA ARG A 495 24.58 -68.85 36.22
C ARG A 495 24.92 -68.05 34.95
N LYS A 496 25.00 -66.72 34.99
CA LYS A 496 25.23 -65.85 33.80
C LYS A 496 26.55 -65.05 33.83
N ARG A 497 27.62 -65.60 34.40
CA ARG A 497 28.99 -65.14 34.06
C ARG A 497 29.71 -66.26 33.30
N PRO A 498 29.97 -66.11 31.99
CA PRO A 498 30.89 -66.99 31.30
C PRO A 498 32.32 -66.69 31.78
N SER A 499 33.06 -67.72 32.20
CA SER A 499 34.50 -67.60 32.40
C SER A 499 35.17 -67.58 31.03
N HIS A 500 35.68 -66.43 30.61
CA HIS A 500 36.74 -66.40 29.60
C HIS A 500 38.00 -67.00 30.22
N ARG A 501 38.49 -68.07 29.61
CA ARG A 501 39.89 -68.48 29.63
C ARG A 501 40.37 -68.55 28.20
#